data_AF-A0A955Z450-F1
#
_entry.id   AF-A0A955Z450-F1
#
_cell.length_a   1.000
_cell.length_b   1.000
_cell.length_c   1.000
_cell.angle_alpha   90.00
_cell.angle_beta   90.00
_cell.angle_gamma   90.00
#
_symmetry.space_group_name_H-M   'P 1'
#
loop_
_entity.id
_entity.type
_entity.pdbx_description
1 polymer ?
#
loop_
_entity_poly.entity_id
_entity_poly.type
_entity_poly.pdbx_seq_one_letter_code
_entity_poly.pdbx_strand_id
1 'polypeptide(L)'
;MSAPPSRARTDAPAFAATMPAGYRASFGLEEISKHAEVAASRGAAPTHVDVCRAEDGAPSCLCVVAQDAPGMLPKISAALVAHDIDIVSADVFRRMAAGGEPELVDVLQVRRASDPSRALDAGVEQLVAQTLARLVEEHAPLDAVRPPPSVRPAPRGAYDVTFRFEDDDAAGTTTLSIEATDSPGLLLVVTRALFRADLQIVGLRASTREGTVIDRFELSERDGKPVQGARRFELQTALLAAIEDARSGAPADPDL
;
A
#
# COMPACT_ATOMS: atom_id res chain seq x y z
N MET A 1 -8.50 -39.47 -13.65
CA MET A 1 -8.21 -38.57 -12.52
C MET A 1 -6.86 -37.93 -12.79
N SER A 2 -6.85 -36.74 -13.39
CA SER A 2 -5.61 -35.99 -13.62
C SER A 2 -5.20 -35.34 -12.30
N ALA A 3 -4.00 -35.63 -11.83
CA ALA A 3 -3.41 -34.92 -10.70
C ALA A 3 -3.28 -33.42 -11.04
N PRO A 4 -3.51 -32.50 -10.09
CA PRO A 4 -3.21 -31.09 -10.31
C PRO A 4 -1.71 -30.92 -10.59
N PRO A 5 -1.30 -29.94 -11.43
CA PRO A 5 0.11 -29.68 -11.65
C PRO A 5 0.79 -29.38 -10.32
N SER A 6 1.88 -30.08 -10.03
CA SER A 6 2.79 -29.78 -8.93
C SER A 6 3.18 -28.30 -9.02
N ARG A 7 2.74 -27.47 -8.08
CA ARG A 7 3.25 -26.10 -7.93
C ARG A 7 4.78 -26.21 -7.91
N ALA A 8 5.47 -25.58 -8.86
CA ALA A 8 6.91 -25.48 -8.80
C ALA A 8 7.25 -24.89 -7.44
N ARG A 9 8.00 -25.62 -6.62
CA ARG A 9 8.33 -25.20 -5.26
C ARG A 9 9.26 -24.00 -5.40
N THR A 10 8.71 -22.79 -5.28
CA THR A 10 9.50 -21.57 -5.48
C THR A 10 10.66 -21.54 -4.49
N ASP A 11 11.86 -21.25 -4.99
CA ASP A 11 13.08 -21.19 -4.17
C ASP A 11 13.07 -19.91 -3.31
N ALA A 12 12.59 -20.04 -2.07
CA ALA A 12 12.46 -18.93 -1.13
C ALA A 12 13.79 -18.20 -0.84
N PRO A 13 14.93 -18.89 -0.62
CA PRO A 13 16.24 -18.26 -0.57
C PRO A 13 16.58 -17.41 -1.80
N ALA A 14 16.35 -17.93 -3.02
CA ALA A 14 16.62 -17.18 -4.24
C ALA A 14 15.73 -15.93 -4.35
N PHE A 15 14.45 -16.06 -3.99
CA PHE A 15 13.52 -14.93 -3.92
C PHE A 15 13.99 -13.87 -2.89
N ALA A 16 14.33 -14.29 -1.67
CA ALA A 16 14.81 -13.41 -0.61
C ALA A 16 16.09 -12.66 -1.00
N ALA A 17 16.96 -13.26 -1.81
CA ALA A 17 18.16 -12.61 -2.32
C ALA A 17 17.85 -11.41 -3.23
N THR A 18 16.70 -11.42 -3.93
CA THR A 18 16.25 -10.28 -4.76
C THR A 18 15.61 -9.15 -3.95
N MET A 19 15.23 -9.42 -2.70
CA MET A 19 14.51 -8.46 -1.85
C MET A 19 15.46 -7.51 -1.10
N PRO A 20 14.98 -6.34 -0.63
CA PRO A 20 15.75 -5.45 0.24
C PRO A 20 16.12 -6.11 1.58
N ALA A 21 17.13 -5.56 2.26
CA ALA A 21 17.57 -6.05 3.58
C ALA A 21 16.45 -5.96 4.63
N GLY A 22 15.65 -4.89 4.60
CA GLY A 22 14.51 -4.71 5.51
C GLY A 22 13.48 -5.83 5.39
N TYR A 23 13.16 -6.27 4.17
CA TYR A 23 12.27 -7.42 3.94
C TYR A 23 12.84 -8.71 4.55
N ARG A 24 14.12 -9.01 4.28
CA ARG A 24 14.76 -10.23 4.81
C ARG A 24 14.83 -10.27 6.33
N ALA A 25 14.87 -9.11 6.98
CA ALA A 25 14.85 -9.00 8.43
C ALA A 25 13.44 -9.11 9.02
N SER A 26 12.40 -8.80 8.24
CA SER A 26 11.00 -8.76 8.69
C SER A 26 10.25 -10.08 8.55
N PHE A 27 10.63 -10.96 7.62
CA PHE A 27 9.87 -12.17 7.32
C PHE A 27 10.69 -13.45 7.48
N GLY A 28 10.05 -14.49 8.04
CA GLY A 28 10.60 -15.83 8.14
C GLY A 28 10.56 -16.59 6.81
N LEU A 29 11.29 -17.71 6.71
CA LEU A 29 11.39 -18.50 5.48
C LEU A 29 10.04 -19.03 4.98
N GLU A 30 9.11 -19.35 5.88
CA GLU A 30 7.77 -19.82 5.52
C GLU A 30 6.95 -18.72 4.83
N GLU A 31 6.93 -17.52 5.41
CA GLU A 31 6.26 -16.34 4.84
C GLU A 31 6.90 -15.95 3.50
N ILE A 32 8.23 -15.93 3.45
CA ILE A 32 8.99 -15.68 2.22
C ILE A 32 8.63 -16.69 1.14
N SER A 33 8.50 -17.97 1.48
CA SER A 33 8.08 -19.01 0.52
C SER A 33 6.71 -18.70 -0.04
N LYS A 34 5.76 -18.28 0.81
CA LYS A 34 4.42 -17.91 0.36
C LYS A 34 4.45 -16.67 -0.54
N HIS A 35 5.18 -15.62 -0.17
CA HIS A 35 5.32 -14.42 -1.01
C HIS A 35 5.97 -14.75 -2.37
N ALA A 36 6.93 -15.66 -2.39
CA ALA A 36 7.58 -16.13 -3.61
C ALA A 36 6.60 -16.91 -4.51
N GLU A 37 5.70 -17.72 -3.95
CA GLU A 37 4.60 -18.36 -4.69
C GLU A 37 3.65 -17.34 -5.32
N VAL A 38 3.26 -16.29 -4.59
CA VAL A 38 2.40 -15.22 -5.11
C VAL A 38 3.11 -14.49 -6.26
N ALA A 39 4.38 -14.15 -6.10
CA ALA A 39 5.15 -13.50 -7.14
C ALA A 39 5.33 -14.38 -8.39
N ALA A 40 5.60 -15.67 -8.22
CA ALA A 40 5.67 -16.61 -9.33
C ALA A 40 4.32 -16.75 -10.06
N SER A 41 3.21 -16.71 -9.31
CA SER A 41 1.85 -16.85 -9.85
C SER A 41 1.40 -15.65 -10.67
N ARG A 42 2.00 -14.46 -10.49
CA ARG A 42 1.76 -13.29 -11.34
C ARG A 42 2.06 -13.57 -12.81
N GLY A 43 3.12 -14.35 -13.10
CA GLY A 43 3.58 -14.56 -14.46
C GLY A 43 3.84 -13.24 -15.18
N ALA A 44 3.18 -13.04 -16.33
CA ALA A 44 3.27 -11.82 -17.14
C ALA A 44 2.14 -10.80 -16.88
N ALA A 45 1.24 -11.07 -15.92
CA ALA A 45 0.17 -10.14 -15.60
C ALA A 45 0.72 -8.87 -14.90
N PRO A 46 0.10 -7.69 -15.11
CA PRO A 46 0.58 -6.46 -14.48
C PRO A 46 0.49 -6.50 -12.94
N THR A 47 -0.51 -7.19 -12.40
CA THR A 47 -0.74 -7.33 -10.97
C THR A 47 -1.26 -8.72 -10.63
N HIS A 48 -0.95 -9.21 -9.43
CA HIS A 48 -1.52 -10.41 -8.85
C HIS A 48 -1.75 -10.21 -7.35
N VAL A 49 -2.83 -10.77 -6.83
CA VAL A 49 -3.21 -10.70 -5.41
C VAL A 49 -3.52 -12.11 -4.96
N ASP A 50 -2.95 -12.52 -3.82
CA ASP A 50 -3.27 -13.79 -3.17
C ASP A 50 -3.19 -13.64 -1.65
N VAL A 51 -3.80 -14.57 -0.94
CA VAL A 51 -3.80 -14.62 0.52
C VAL A 51 -2.46 -15.16 1.00
N CYS A 52 -1.69 -14.35 1.74
CA CYS A 52 -0.44 -14.77 2.38
C CYS A 52 -0.65 -15.49 3.71
N ARG A 53 -1.74 -15.16 4.41
CA ARG A 53 -2.07 -15.72 5.73
C ARG A 53 -3.59 -15.65 5.94
N ALA A 54 -4.12 -16.68 6.57
CA ALA A 54 -5.51 -16.75 6.98
C ALA A 54 -5.60 -17.16 8.45
N GLU A 55 -6.55 -16.58 9.17
CA GLU A 55 -6.90 -16.93 10.55
C GLU A 55 -8.27 -17.61 10.54
N ASP A 56 -8.38 -18.80 11.11
CA ASP A 56 -9.61 -19.62 11.11
C ASP A 56 -10.26 -19.78 9.72
N GLY A 57 -9.43 -19.83 8.67
CA GLY A 57 -9.86 -19.96 7.27
C GLY A 57 -10.29 -18.66 6.60
N ALA A 58 -10.28 -17.53 7.31
CA ALA A 58 -10.56 -16.21 6.77
C ALA A 58 -9.27 -15.45 6.40
N PRO A 59 -9.21 -14.75 5.26
CA PRO A 59 -8.06 -13.94 4.89
C PRO A 59 -7.78 -12.84 5.92
N SER A 60 -6.56 -12.77 6.43
CA SER A 60 -6.06 -11.71 7.32
C SER A 60 -4.82 -11.00 6.76
N CYS A 61 -4.19 -11.59 5.75
CA CYS A 61 -3.03 -11.05 5.04
C CYS A 61 -3.24 -11.20 3.53
N LEU A 62 -3.09 -10.10 2.79
CA LEU A 62 -3.02 -10.10 1.34
C LEU A 62 -1.61 -9.76 0.89
N CYS A 63 -1.08 -10.53 -0.05
CA CYS A 63 0.16 -10.23 -0.75
C CYS A 63 -0.20 -9.76 -2.14
N VAL A 64 0.18 -8.53 -2.47
CA VAL A 64 -0.01 -7.94 -3.79
C VAL A 64 1.34 -7.85 -4.47
N VAL A 65 1.43 -8.39 -5.67
CA VAL A 65 2.64 -8.32 -6.49
C VAL A 65 2.31 -7.59 -7.78
N ALA A 66 3.02 -6.51 -8.06
CA ALA A 66 2.70 -5.61 -9.16
C ALA A 66 3.94 -5.19 -9.94
N GLN A 67 3.77 -4.87 -11.23
CA GLN A 67 4.82 -4.18 -11.97
C GLN A 67 5.02 -2.79 -11.33
N ASP A 68 6.27 -2.37 -11.17
CA ASP A 68 6.58 -1.05 -10.63
C ASP A 68 6.22 0.03 -11.65
N ALA A 69 5.11 0.71 -11.38
CA ALA A 69 4.57 1.78 -12.21
C ALA A 69 4.05 2.93 -11.33
N PRO A 70 4.10 4.19 -11.81
CA PRO A 70 3.60 5.34 -11.06
C PRO A 70 2.16 5.15 -10.57
N GLY A 71 1.92 5.44 -9.30
CA GLY A 71 0.59 5.40 -8.70
C GLY A 71 0.07 3.98 -8.39
N MET A 72 0.94 2.96 -8.35
CA MET A 72 0.50 1.60 -8.02
C MET A 72 -0.07 1.49 -6.59
N LEU A 73 0.64 2.01 -5.58
CA LEU A 73 0.18 1.93 -4.19
C LEU A 73 -1.18 2.61 -3.92
N PRO A 74 -1.49 3.82 -4.45
CA PRO A 74 -2.84 4.38 -4.32
C PRO A 74 -3.90 3.57 -5.10
N LYS A 75 -3.55 2.88 -6.20
CA LYS A 75 -4.48 1.95 -6.88
C LYS A 75 -4.78 0.73 -6.02
N ILE A 76 -3.77 0.15 -5.38
CA ILE A 76 -3.93 -0.98 -4.44
C ILE A 76 -4.81 -0.55 -3.26
N SER A 77 -4.48 0.59 -2.65
CA SER A 77 -5.27 1.15 -1.54
C SER A 77 -6.71 1.44 -1.95
N ALA A 78 -6.94 1.95 -3.16
CA ALA A 78 -8.28 2.20 -3.70
C ALA A 78 -9.07 0.90 -3.89
N ALA A 79 -8.44 -0.15 -4.44
CA ALA A 79 -9.08 -1.44 -4.62
C ALA A 79 -9.55 -2.04 -3.30
N LEU A 80 -8.75 -1.93 -2.23
CA LEU A 80 -9.11 -2.41 -0.89
C LEU A 80 -10.29 -1.62 -0.30
N VAL A 81 -10.20 -0.29 -0.36
CA VAL A 81 -11.24 0.61 0.15
C VAL A 81 -12.59 0.40 -0.56
N ALA A 82 -12.59 0.09 -1.86
CA ALA A 82 -13.80 -0.21 -2.63
C ALA A 82 -14.57 -1.45 -2.12
N HIS A 83 -13.89 -2.35 -1.39
CA HIS A 83 -14.46 -3.57 -0.83
C HIS A 83 -14.62 -3.55 0.70
N ASP A 84 -14.64 -2.37 1.32
CA ASP A 84 -14.74 -2.22 2.78
C ASP A 84 -13.59 -2.90 3.54
N ILE A 85 -12.38 -2.85 2.95
CA ILE A 85 -11.16 -3.42 3.54
C ILE A 85 -10.27 -2.29 4.05
N ASP A 86 -9.88 -2.39 5.30
CA ASP A 86 -8.94 -1.52 5.98
C ASP A 86 -7.57 -2.21 6.14
N ILE A 87 -6.51 -1.41 6.17
CA ILE A 87 -5.13 -1.89 6.31
C ILE A 87 -4.69 -1.66 7.75
N VAL A 88 -4.34 -2.74 8.45
CA VAL A 88 -3.82 -2.69 9.83
C VAL A 88 -2.32 -2.41 9.83
N SER A 89 -1.61 -3.04 8.89
CA SER A 89 -0.21 -2.76 8.63
C SER A 89 0.11 -3.07 7.17
N ALA A 90 1.09 -2.36 6.62
CA ALA A 90 1.59 -2.60 5.28
C ALA A 90 3.11 -2.58 5.28
N ASP A 91 3.72 -3.57 4.65
CA ASP A 91 5.12 -3.56 4.29
C ASP A 91 5.23 -3.68 2.77
N VAL A 92 5.63 -2.58 2.13
CA VAL A 92 5.72 -2.42 0.67
C VAL A 92 7.18 -2.35 0.28
N PHE A 93 7.59 -3.24 -0.61
CA PHE A 93 8.98 -3.33 -1.06
C PHE A 93 9.08 -3.33 -2.56
N ARG A 94 10.09 -2.62 -3.06
CA ARG A 94 10.55 -2.74 -4.43
C ARG A 94 11.68 -3.77 -4.54
N ARG A 95 11.62 -4.62 -5.55
CA ARG A 95 12.68 -5.57 -5.89
C ARG A 95 12.98 -5.56 -7.39
N MET A 96 14.14 -6.09 -7.75
CA MET A 96 14.45 -6.43 -9.13
C MET A 96 14.15 -7.91 -9.34
N ALA A 97 13.17 -8.22 -10.19
CA ALA A 97 12.87 -9.61 -10.53
C ALA A 97 14.07 -10.26 -11.24
N ALA A 98 14.12 -11.60 -11.27
CA ALA A 98 15.19 -12.33 -11.96
C ALA A 98 15.30 -11.97 -13.46
N GLY A 99 14.21 -11.49 -14.07
CA GLY A 99 14.16 -11.00 -15.45
C GLY A 99 14.69 -9.56 -15.64
N GLY A 100 15.09 -8.87 -14.57
CA GLY A 100 15.58 -7.49 -14.62
C GLY A 100 14.49 -6.41 -14.59
N GLU A 101 13.21 -6.79 -14.48
CA GLU A 101 12.10 -5.85 -14.37
C GLU A 101 11.85 -5.45 -12.90
N PRO A 102 11.59 -4.17 -12.61
CA PRO A 102 11.23 -3.73 -11.27
C PRO A 102 9.83 -4.20 -10.90
N GLU A 103 9.70 -4.72 -9.69
CA GLU A 103 8.49 -5.34 -9.18
C GLU A 103 8.24 -4.89 -7.74
N LEU A 104 6.99 -4.60 -7.43
CA LEU A 104 6.51 -4.28 -6.10
C LEU A 104 5.96 -5.54 -5.45
N VAL A 105 6.25 -5.70 -4.16
CA VAL A 105 5.74 -6.75 -3.29
C VAL A 105 5.20 -6.09 -2.03
N ASP A 106 3.88 -6.09 -1.90
CA ASP A 106 3.16 -5.44 -0.82
C ASP A 106 2.54 -6.52 0.05
N VAL A 107 2.93 -6.55 1.33
CA VAL A 107 2.41 -7.48 2.33
C VAL A 107 1.52 -6.69 3.27
N LEU A 108 0.22 -6.96 3.19
CA LEU A 108 -0.82 -6.14 3.83
C LEU A 108 -1.57 -6.98 4.86
N GLN A 109 -1.50 -6.61 6.13
CA GLN A 109 -2.44 -7.11 7.13
C GLN A 109 -3.74 -6.33 7.00
N VAL A 110 -4.84 -7.04 6.82
CA VAL A 110 -6.11 -6.45 6.45
C VAL A 110 -7.24 -6.89 7.37
N ARG A 111 -8.27 -6.06 7.46
CA ARG A 111 -9.51 -6.35 8.18
C ARG A 111 -10.68 -5.67 7.50
N ARG A 112 -11.91 -5.97 7.94
CA ARG A 112 -13.09 -5.23 7.50
C ARG A 112 -13.12 -3.85 8.15
N ALA A 113 -13.36 -2.80 7.36
CA ALA A 113 -13.35 -1.42 7.82
C ALA A 113 -14.61 -1.09 8.65
N SER A 114 -15.79 -1.53 8.19
CA SER A 114 -17.07 -1.27 8.88
C SER A 114 -17.24 -2.04 10.19
N ASP A 115 -16.65 -3.24 10.29
CA ASP A 115 -16.72 -4.10 11.47
C ASP A 115 -15.42 -4.89 11.63
N PRO A 116 -14.42 -4.33 12.34
CA PRO A 116 -13.14 -4.97 12.60
C PRO A 116 -13.23 -6.36 13.27
N SER A 117 -14.34 -6.67 13.93
CA SER A 117 -14.54 -7.97 14.60
C SER A 117 -14.97 -9.07 13.64
N ARG A 118 -15.45 -8.68 12.46
CA ARG A 118 -15.92 -9.61 11.43
C ARG A 118 -14.81 -9.96 10.45
N ALA A 119 -14.60 -11.27 10.29
CA ALA A 119 -13.71 -11.83 9.30
C ALA A 119 -14.01 -11.36 7.86
N LEU A 120 -12.96 -11.28 7.04
CA LEU A 120 -13.10 -11.09 5.60
C LEU A 120 -13.73 -12.34 4.97
N ASP A 121 -14.55 -12.13 3.95
CA ASP A 121 -15.20 -13.23 3.24
C ASP A 121 -14.16 -13.98 2.39
N ALA A 122 -14.32 -15.30 2.24
CA ALA A 122 -13.47 -16.09 1.35
C ALA A 122 -13.61 -15.57 -0.10
N GLY A 123 -12.49 -15.48 -0.82
CA GLY A 123 -12.45 -14.95 -2.20
C GLY A 123 -12.33 -13.44 -2.31
N VAL A 124 -12.15 -12.73 -1.19
CA VAL A 124 -11.90 -11.28 -1.17
C VAL A 124 -10.70 -10.89 -2.04
N GLU A 125 -9.67 -11.74 -2.09
CA GLU A 125 -8.48 -11.55 -2.92
C GLU A 125 -8.83 -11.47 -4.41
N GLN A 126 -9.82 -12.23 -4.89
CA GLN A 126 -10.27 -12.19 -6.28
C GLN A 126 -11.04 -10.90 -6.58
N LEU A 127 -11.86 -10.42 -5.64
CA LEU A 127 -12.59 -9.14 -5.79
C LEU A 127 -11.64 -7.95 -5.85
N VAL A 128 -10.64 -7.95 -4.96
CA VAL A 128 -9.56 -6.96 -4.94
C VAL A 128 -8.75 -7.04 -6.24
N ALA A 129 -8.36 -8.23 -6.69
CA ALA A 129 -7.62 -8.43 -7.93
C ALA A 129 -8.37 -7.89 -9.16
N GLN A 130 -9.68 -8.17 -9.27
CA GLN A 130 -10.51 -7.68 -10.39
C GLN A 130 -10.59 -6.15 -10.40
N THR A 131 -10.73 -5.54 -9.22
CA THR A 131 -10.83 -4.07 -9.10
C THR A 131 -9.48 -3.41 -9.40
N LEU A 132 -8.40 -3.98 -8.89
CA LEU A 132 -7.04 -3.52 -9.16
C LEU A 132 -6.71 -3.63 -10.65
N ALA A 133 -7.05 -4.75 -11.31
CA ALA A 133 -6.86 -4.93 -12.74
C ALA A 133 -7.57 -3.82 -13.54
N ARG A 134 -8.82 -3.52 -13.21
CA ARG A 134 -9.56 -2.41 -13.84
C ARG A 134 -8.90 -1.05 -13.61
N LEU A 135 -8.46 -0.75 -12.39
CA LEU A 135 -7.76 0.52 -12.09
C LEU A 135 -6.43 0.65 -12.83
N VAL A 136 -5.77 -0.47 -13.13
CA VAL A 136 -4.53 -0.50 -13.91
C VAL A 136 -4.80 -0.38 -15.41
N GLU A 137 -5.77 -1.13 -15.95
CA GLU A 137 -6.11 -1.18 -17.37
C GLU A 137 -6.82 0.08 -17.88
N GLU A 138 -7.86 0.53 -17.16
CA GLU A 138 -8.72 1.63 -17.58
C GLU A 138 -8.05 3.01 -17.42
N HIS A 139 -6.83 3.06 -16.85
CA HIS A 139 -6.19 4.30 -16.38
C HIS A 139 -7.17 5.17 -15.58
N ALA A 140 -8.10 4.51 -14.88
CA ALA A 140 -9.22 5.18 -14.25
C ALA A 140 -8.71 6.24 -13.28
N PRO A 141 -9.31 7.44 -13.26
CA PRO A 141 -8.91 8.47 -12.32
C PRO A 141 -9.10 7.92 -10.92
N LEU A 142 -8.01 7.90 -10.15
CA LEU A 142 -8.02 7.45 -8.76
C LEU A 142 -9.09 8.18 -7.95
N ASP A 143 -9.45 9.40 -8.36
CA ASP A 143 -10.47 10.26 -7.76
C ASP A 143 -11.89 9.67 -7.79
N ALA A 144 -12.16 8.71 -8.66
CA ALA A 144 -13.46 8.03 -8.74
C ALA A 144 -13.71 7.09 -7.55
N VAL A 145 -12.66 6.56 -6.92
CA VAL A 145 -12.80 5.66 -5.77
C VAL A 145 -12.81 6.50 -4.49
N ARG A 146 -13.98 6.65 -3.86
CA ARG A 146 -14.10 7.32 -2.57
C ARG A 146 -14.10 6.30 -1.43
N PRO A 147 -13.55 6.65 -0.26
CA PRO A 147 -13.80 5.87 0.96
C PRO A 147 -15.30 5.68 1.17
N PRO A 148 -15.76 4.49 1.61
CA PRO A 148 -17.17 4.27 1.83
C PRO A 148 -17.71 5.23 2.91
N PRO A 149 -18.90 5.82 2.73
CA PRO A 149 -19.49 6.78 3.67
C PRO A 149 -19.92 6.16 5.01
N SER A 150 -19.84 4.83 5.15
CA SER A 150 -20.13 4.09 6.39
C SER A 150 -19.09 4.31 7.49
N VAL A 151 -17.97 4.95 7.16
CA VAL A 151 -16.96 5.38 8.12
C VAL A 151 -17.45 6.69 8.74
N ARG A 152 -17.81 6.66 10.02
CA ARG A 152 -18.11 7.91 10.74
C ARG A 152 -16.90 8.84 10.62
N PRO A 153 -17.06 10.08 10.14
CA PRO A 153 -15.99 11.05 10.22
C PRO A 153 -15.57 11.16 11.68
N ALA A 154 -14.27 11.05 11.94
CA ALA A 154 -13.72 11.25 13.26
C ALA A 154 -14.23 12.62 13.81
N PRO A 155 -14.54 12.74 15.12
CA PRO A 155 -15.06 13.99 15.70
C PRO A 155 -14.24 15.21 15.26
N ARG A 156 -14.83 16.36 14.97
CA ARG A 156 -14.02 17.56 14.66
C ARG A 156 -13.16 17.94 15.89
N GLY A 157 -11.85 17.88 15.75
CA GLY A 157 -10.86 18.25 16.77
C GLY A 157 -9.50 18.51 16.11
N ALA A 158 -8.64 19.27 16.78
CA ALA A 158 -7.24 19.41 16.35
C ALA A 158 -6.57 18.05 16.51
N TYR A 159 -6.47 17.30 15.41
CA TYR A 159 -5.72 16.07 15.37
C TYR A 159 -4.27 16.45 15.07
N ASP A 160 -3.36 16.10 15.97
CA ASP A 160 -1.93 16.29 15.75
C ASP A 160 -1.49 15.34 14.64
N VAL A 161 -1.47 15.84 13.40
CA VAL A 161 -0.75 15.19 12.31
C VAL A 161 0.69 15.69 12.38
N THR A 162 1.61 14.78 12.68
CA THR A 162 3.04 15.10 12.73
C THR A 162 3.72 14.55 11.48
N PHE A 163 4.47 15.42 10.81
CA PHE A 163 5.30 15.05 9.67
C PHE A 163 6.78 15.16 10.05
N ARG A 164 7.55 14.11 9.81
CA ARG A 164 9.01 14.10 9.98
C ARG A 164 9.68 13.67 8.69
N PHE A 165 10.67 14.45 8.26
CA PHE A 165 11.47 14.14 7.08
C PHE A 165 12.89 13.74 7.50
N GLU A 166 13.39 12.66 6.93
CA GLU A 166 14.76 12.18 7.09
C GLU A 166 15.32 11.88 5.70
N ASP A 167 16.43 12.50 5.32
CA ASP A 167 17.05 12.25 4.02
C ASP A 167 18.05 11.11 4.10
N ASP A 168 18.08 10.30 3.05
CA ASP A 168 19.17 9.40 2.75
C ASP A 168 19.84 9.87 1.45
N ASP A 169 20.84 10.74 1.60
CA ASP A 169 21.62 11.29 0.49
C ASP A 169 22.33 10.19 -0.32
N ALA A 170 22.68 9.06 0.32
CA ALA A 170 23.36 7.96 -0.36
C ALA A 170 22.40 7.17 -1.25
N ALA A 171 21.15 7.01 -0.82
CA ALA A 171 20.10 6.39 -1.61
C ALA A 171 19.37 7.36 -2.57
N GLY A 172 19.54 8.67 -2.40
CA GLY A 172 18.79 9.69 -3.15
C GLY A 172 17.30 9.67 -2.82
N THR A 173 16.94 9.29 -1.59
CA THR A 173 15.55 9.16 -1.14
C THR A 173 15.29 10.01 0.09
N THR A 174 14.03 10.40 0.29
CA THR A 174 13.57 11.05 1.52
C THR A 174 12.57 10.12 2.19
N THR A 175 12.80 9.86 3.46
CA THR A 175 11.78 9.22 4.29
C THR A 175 10.85 10.26 4.89
N LEU A 176 9.56 10.15 4.59
CA LEU A 176 8.49 10.87 5.28
C LEU A 176 7.81 9.95 6.30
N SER A 177 7.90 10.30 7.58
CA SER A 177 7.10 9.67 8.64
C SER A 177 5.88 10.53 8.94
N ILE A 178 4.70 9.92 8.93
CA ILE A 178 3.43 10.54 9.26
C ILE A 178 2.87 9.84 10.49
N GLU A 179 2.62 10.61 11.54
CA GLU A 179 1.91 10.16 12.73
C GLU A 179 0.57 10.89 12.80
N ALA A 180 -0.53 10.14 12.88
CA ALA A 180 -1.87 10.70 12.89
C ALA A 180 -2.85 9.75 13.58
N THR A 181 -4.00 10.26 14.02
CA THR A 181 -5.12 9.41 14.42
C THR A 181 -5.61 8.58 13.24
N ASP A 182 -5.74 7.27 13.45
CA ASP A 182 -6.19 6.32 12.47
C ASP A 182 -7.63 6.60 12.04
N SER A 183 -7.87 6.47 10.74
CA SER A 183 -9.18 6.56 10.15
C SER A 183 -9.22 5.71 8.89
N PRO A 184 -10.29 4.93 8.65
CA PRO A 184 -10.38 4.09 7.47
C PRO A 184 -10.13 4.86 6.17
N GLY A 185 -9.26 4.33 5.33
CA GLY A 185 -8.89 4.95 4.06
C GLY A 185 -7.84 6.08 4.17
N LEU A 186 -7.28 6.36 5.35
CA LEU A 186 -6.22 7.37 5.51
C LEU A 186 -5.02 7.09 4.60
N LEU A 187 -4.59 5.83 4.49
CA LEU A 187 -3.48 5.47 3.60
C LEU A 187 -3.78 5.81 2.14
N LEU A 188 -5.02 5.63 1.69
CA LEU A 188 -5.44 6.01 0.33
C LEU A 188 -5.37 7.52 0.11
N VAL A 189 -5.80 8.31 1.10
CA VAL A 189 -5.73 9.78 1.06
C VAL A 189 -4.28 10.25 0.94
N VAL A 190 -3.40 9.73 1.81
CA VAL A 190 -1.98 10.09 1.83
C VAL A 190 -1.29 9.67 0.54
N THR A 191 -1.42 8.41 0.13
CA THR A 191 -0.76 7.88 -1.08
C THR A 191 -1.23 8.59 -2.35
N ARG A 192 -2.48 9.04 -2.42
CA ARG A 192 -2.98 9.89 -3.51
C ARG A 192 -2.36 11.27 -3.50
N ALA A 193 -2.29 11.92 -2.35
CA ALA A 193 -1.68 13.25 -2.23
C ALA A 193 -0.20 13.22 -2.62
N LEU A 194 0.54 12.18 -2.18
CA LEU A 194 1.92 11.95 -2.60
C LEU A 194 2.03 11.75 -4.12
N PHE A 195 1.14 10.95 -4.71
CA PHE A 195 1.12 10.72 -6.15
C PHE A 195 0.81 12.00 -6.95
N ARG A 196 -0.14 12.83 -6.50
CA ARG A 196 -0.44 14.14 -7.11
C ARG A 196 0.71 15.13 -7.00
N ALA A 197 1.52 15.00 -5.95
CA ALA A 197 2.76 15.77 -5.79
C ALA A 197 3.92 15.24 -6.65
N ASP A 198 3.67 14.34 -7.60
CA ASP A 198 4.68 13.73 -8.49
C ASP A 198 5.78 12.96 -7.74
N LEU A 199 5.49 12.48 -6.52
CA LEU A 199 6.40 11.67 -5.73
C LEU A 199 6.16 10.19 -5.99
N GLN A 200 7.24 9.45 -6.25
CA GLN A 200 7.21 8.00 -6.31
C GLN A 200 7.45 7.42 -4.92
N ILE A 201 6.58 6.50 -4.51
CA ILE A 201 6.74 5.73 -3.28
C ILE A 201 7.53 4.46 -3.65
N VAL A 202 8.76 4.35 -3.16
CA VAL A 202 9.64 3.19 -3.43
C VAL A 202 9.60 2.16 -2.31
N GLY A 203 9.09 2.54 -1.15
CA GLY A 203 8.86 1.68 0.00
C GLY A 203 7.85 2.32 0.96
N LEU A 204 7.14 1.48 1.72
CA LEU A 204 6.26 1.91 2.80
C LEU A 204 6.31 0.89 3.94
N ARG A 205 6.38 1.41 5.16
CA ARG A 205 6.01 0.69 6.36
C ARG A 205 4.89 1.44 7.09
N ALA A 206 3.69 0.89 7.06
CA ALA A 206 2.52 1.42 7.76
C ALA A 206 2.17 0.52 8.94
N SER A 207 1.80 1.12 10.06
CA SER A 207 1.34 0.37 11.23
C SER A 207 0.38 1.20 12.07
N THR A 208 -0.67 0.54 12.58
CA THR A 208 -1.61 1.15 13.50
C THR A 208 -1.41 0.60 14.91
N ARG A 209 -1.23 1.49 15.88
CA ARG A 209 -1.13 1.14 17.31
C ARG A 209 -2.03 2.05 18.14
N GLU A 210 -2.91 1.45 18.94
CA GLU A 210 -3.77 2.17 19.91
C GLU A 210 -4.60 3.32 19.28
N GLY A 211 -4.95 3.20 17.99
CA GLY A 211 -5.71 4.22 17.25
C GLY A 211 -4.85 5.33 16.62
N THR A 212 -3.53 5.20 16.67
CA THR A 212 -2.58 6.08 15.98
C THR A 212 -1.88 5.29 14.86
N VAL A 213 -1.87 5.86 13.65
CA VAL A 213 -1.03 5.36 12.55
C VAL A 213 0.36 5.95 12.65
N ILE A 214 1.35 5.13 12.31
CA ILE A 214 2.72 5.55 12.08
C ILE A 214 3.13 4.98 10.73
N ASP A 215 3.10 5.85 9.72
CA ASP A 215 3.39 5.48 8.34
C ASP A 215 4.72 6.09 7.91
N ARG A 216 5.65 5.25 7.50
CA ARG A 216 6.98 5.62 7.01
C ARG A 216 7.06 5.35 5.51
N PHE A 217 7.02 6.41 4.72
CA PHE A 217 7.14 6.37 3.26
C PHE A 217 8.57 6.66 2.83
N GLU A 218 9.15 5.78 2.03
CA GLU A 218 10.38 6.07 1.29
C GLU A 218 10.00 6.67 -0.06
N LEU A 219 10.41 7.93 -0.27
CA LEU A 219 10.00 8.75 -1.39
C LEU A 219 11.20 9.07 -2.28
N SER A 220 10.95 9.07 -3.59
CA SER A 220 11.91 9.55 -4.59
C SER A 220 11.26 10.57 -5.51
N GLU A 221 11.96 11.67 -5.78
CA GLU A 221 11.58 12.62 -6.82
C GLU A 221 11.99 12.11 -8.22
N ARG A 222 11.35 12.65 -9.26
CA ARG A 222 11.68 12.31 -10.67
C ARG A 222 13.12 12.63 -11.04
N ASP A 223 13.74 13.61 -10.39
CA ASP A 223 15.14 14.01 -10.63
C ASP A 223 16.15 13.20 -9.80
N GLY A 224 15.66 12.24 -8.99
CA GLY A 224 16.48 11.38 -8.13
C GLY A 224 17.09 12.11 -6.93
N LYS A 225 16.62 13.32 -6.60
CA LYS A 225 17.09 14.07 -5.42
C LYS A 225 16.11 13.95 -4.25
N PRO A 226 16.60 14.13 -3.01
CA PRO A 226 15.75 14.23 -1.84
C PRO A 226 14.81 15.44 -1.91
N VAL A 227 13.63 15.33 -1.28
CA VAL A 227 12.64 16.40 -1.17
C VAL A 227 13.17 17.46 -0.20
N GLN A 228 13.47 18.68 -0.65
CA GLN A 228 14.14 19.70 0.17
C GLN A 228 13.43 21.06 0.22
N GLY A 229 13.73 21.84 1.27
CA GLY A 229 13.36 23.25 1.38
C GLY A 229 11.86 23.52 1.26
N ALA A 230 11.49 24.46 0.37
CA ALA A 230 10.10 24.86 0.13
C ALA A 230 9.20 23.68 -0.26
N ARG A 231 9.75 22.68 -0.95
CA ARG A 231 8.99 21.51 -1.40
C ARG A 231 8.41 20.70 -0.25
N ARG A 232 9.12 20.58 0.88
CA ARG A 232 8.59 19.91 2.08
C ARG A 232 7.40 20.64 2.66
N PHE A 233 7.47 21.96 2.70
CA PHE A 233 6.39 22.77 3.25
C PHE A 233 5.13 22.71 2.36
N GLU A 234 5.31 22.78 1.04
CA GLU A 234 4.23 22.56 0.07
C GLU A 234 3.59 21.18 0.27
N LEU A 235 4.42 20.13 0.39
CA LEU A 235 3.96 18.77 0.58
C LEU A 235 3.20 18.59 1.90
N GLN A 236 3.71 19.12 3.01
CA GLN A 236 3.02 19.10 4.31
C GLN A 236 1.66 19.79 4.24
N THR A 237 1.61 20.94 3.58
CA THR A 237 0.36 21.71 3.41
C THR A 237 -0.65 20.91 2.59
N ALA A 238 -0.23 20.33 1.47
CA ALA A 238 -1.09 19.51 0.61
C ALA A 238 -1.58 18.23 1.32
N LEU A 239 -0.71 17.56 2.09
CA LEU A 239 -1.06 16.38 2.87
C LEU A 239 -2.06 16.71 3.97
N LEU A 240 -1.82 17.78 4.72
CA LEU A 240 -2.71 18.20 5.79
C LEU A 240 -4.10 18.55 5.23
N ALA A 241 -4.17 19.34 4.15
CA ALA A 241 -5.42 19.68 3.48
C ALA A 241 -6.17 18.41 3.01
N ALA A 242 -5.48 17.46 2.37
CA ALA A 242 -6.11 16.22 1.90
C ALA A 242 -6.68 15.38 3.06
N ILE A 243 -5.96 15.30 4.19
CA ILE A 243 -6.41 14.58 5.39
C ILE A 243 -7.63 15.28 6.02
N GLU A 244 -7.61 16.61 6.10
CA GLU A 244 -8.73 17.41 6.62
C GLU A 244 -9.98 17.31 5.74
N ASP A 245 -9.83 17.37 4.42
CA ASP A 245 -10.92 17.24 3.44
C ASP A 245 -11.59 15.87 3.54
N ALA A 246 -10.80 14.79 3.56
CA ALA A 246 -11.31 13.43 3.69
C ALA A 246 -12.11 13.23 4.99
N ARG A 247 -11.70 13.91 6.07
CA ARG A 247 -12.38 13.85 7.39
C ARG A 247 -13.60 14.75 7.48
N SER A 248 -13.62 15.88 6.77
CA SER A 248 -14.74 16.82 6.79
C SER A 248 -15.93 16.36 5.96
N GLY A 249 -15.72 15.39 5.05
CA GLY A 249 -16.71 14.96 4.07
C GLY A 249 -17.03 16.03 3.02
N ALA A 250 -16.26 17.12 2.99
CA ALA A 250 -16.39 18.17 2.00
C ALA A 250 -15.79 17.71 0.65
N PRO A 251 -16.39 18.08 -0.49
CA PRO A 251 -15.75 17.85 -1.79
C PRO A 251 -14.45 18.67 -1.87
N ALA A 252 -13.35 18.01 -2.22
CA ALA A 252 -12.09 18.67 -2.60
C ALA A 252 -12.36 19.68 -3.73
N ASP A 253 -11.86 20.90 -3.58
CA ASP A 253 -11.92 21.94 -4.60
C ASP A 253 -11.03 21.51 -5.80
N PRO A 254 -11.57 21.39 -7.02
CA PRO A 254 -10.81 20.86 -8.17
C PRO A 254 -9.70 21.78 -8.70
N ASP A 255 -9.49 22.97 -8.13
CA ASP A 255 -8.55 23.99 -8.64
C ASP A 255 -7.44 24.38 -7.63
N LEU A 256 -6.71 23.39 -7.09
CA LEU A 256 -5.39 23.59 -6.45
C LEU A 256 -4.33 22.65 -7.01
#